data_AF-A0A142VYR1-F1
#
_entry.id   AF-A0A142VYR1-F1
#
_cell.length_a   1.000
_cell.length_b   1.000
_cell.length_c   1.000
_cell.angle_alpha   90.00
_cell.angle_beta   90.00
_cell.angle_gamma   90.00
#
_symmetry.space_group_name_H-M   'P 1'
#
loop_
_entity.id
_entity.type
_entity.pdbx_description
1 polymer ?
#
loop_
_entity_poly.entity_id
_entity_poly.type
_entity_poly.pdbx_seq_one_letter_code
_entity_poly.pdbx_strand_id
1 'polypeptide(L)'
;MIAVGTALLLSVGVVLSLAMGSEVSGDEYIMSPPSRPSAGATPVRPWPQAAEVRLFVEDLSYDDQEKMGKWTSRPEGIRLTKAQRDILDGSVFLYRLTKKEWAERVHAACFIPHHFFRYYDGSGHQLGEIQVCYCCQGVGMTPALRRTDSYDEWQFDFPRVEKMLHEMGVRTDLNCDG
;
A
#
# COMPACT_ATOMS: atom_id res chain seq x y z
N MET A 1 14.00 1.52 -82.17
CA MET A 1 15.23 2.35 -82.20
C MET A 1 14.95 3.53 -81.28
N ILE A 2 15.61 3.79 -80.17
CA ILE A 2 17.04 3.72 -79.83
C ILE A 2 17.14 3.36 -78.33
N ALA A 3 18.16 2.57 -77.99
CA ALA A 3 18.56 2.23 -76.63
C ALA A 3 19.51 3.29 -76.06
N VAL A 4 19.32 3.70 -74.80
CA VAL A 4 20.32 4.27 -73.86
C VAL A 4 19.63 4.18 -72.48
N GLY A 5 20.11 3.58 -71.39
CA GLY A 5 21.46 3.33 -70.90
C GLY A 5 21.57 3.95 -69.49
N THR A 6 22.26 3.27 -68.56
CA THR A 6 22.77 3.78 -67.25
C THR A 6 21.74 4.07 -66.14
N ALA A 7 21.96 3.78 -64.85
CA ALA A 7 23.09 3.21 -64.11
C ALA A 7 22.56 2.56 -62.82
N LEU A 8 23.13 1.41 -62.46
CA LEU A 8 22.88 0.69 -61.21
C LEU A 8 23.81 1.25 -60.12
N LEU A 9 23.27 1.90 -59.10
CA LEU A 9 24.02 2.28 -57.89
C LEU A 9 23.53 1.39 -56.73
N LEU A 10 24.32 0.36 -56.42
CA LEU A 10 24.18 -0.47 -55.23
C LEU A 10 24.83 0.24 -54.05
N SER A 11 24.05 0.89 -53.20
CA SER A 11 24.48 1.33 -51.88
C SER A 11 24.16 0.25 -50.85
N VAL A 12 25.18 -0.54 -50.49
CA VAL A 12 25.14 -1.47 -49.36
C VAL A 12 25.25 -0.65 -48.07
N GLY A 13 24.10 -0.33 -47.47
CA GLY A 13 24.03 0.23 -46.13
C GLY A 13 24.19 -0.87 -45.10
N VAL A 14 25.38 -1.02 -44.52
CA VAL A 14 25.59 -1.82 -43.31
C VAL A 14 25.13 -0.98 -42.13
N VAL A 15 23.90 -1.20 -41.67
CA VAL A 15 23.43 -0.68 -40.39
C VAL A 15 23.94 -1.62 -39.31
N LEU A 16 25.02 -1.22 -38.64
CA LEU A 16 25.54 -1.88 -37.45
C LEU A 16 24.62 -1.50 -36.28
N SER A 17 23.53 -2.23 -36.09
CA SER A 17 22.69 -2.12 -34.89
C SER A 17 23.42 -2.76 -33.71
N LEU A 18 24.14 -1.92 -32.95
CA LEU A 18 24.54 -2.25 -31.58
C LEU A 18 23.27 -2.26 -30.72
N ALA A 19 22.60 -3.41 -30.67
CA ALA A 19 21.61 -3.69 -29.64
C ALA A 19 22.37 -3.86 -28.32
N MET A 20 22.55 -2.75 -27.59
CA MET A 20 22.87 -2.81 -26.17
C MET A 20 21.62 -3.30 -25.46
N GLY A 21 21.44 -4.63 -25.42
CA GLY A 21 20.53 -5.27 -24.51
C GLY A 21 21.06 -5.07 -23.11
N SER A 22 20.64 -3.99 -22.45
CA SER A 22 20.67 -3.95 -20.99
C SER A 22 19.70 -5.02 -20.53
N GLU A 23 20.23 -6.21 -20.22
CA GLU A 23 19.58 -7.11 -19.27
C GLU A 23 19.48 -6.33 -17.96
N VAL A 24 18.38 -5.61 -17.80
CA VAL A 24 17.88 -5.25 -16.48
C VAL A 24 17.61 -6.60 -15.85
N SER A 25 18.55 -7.06 -15.03
CA SER A 25 18.28 -8.15 -14.10
C SER A 25 17.09 -7.65 -13.28
N GLY A 26 15.91 -8.12 -13.64
CA GLY A 26 14.74 -8.00 -12.80
C GLY A 26 15.07 -8.80 -11.56
N ASP A 27 15.68 -8.13 -10.58
CA ASP A 27 15.62 -8.57 -9.21
C ASP A 27 14.12 -8.65 -8.94
N GLU A 28 13.59 -9.87 -9.03
CA GLU A 28 12.23 -10.19 -8.60
C GLU A 28 12.11 -9.54 -7.23
N TYR A 29 11.28 -8.50 -7.14
CA TYR A 29 10.83 -8.01 -5.86
C TYR A 29 10.00 -9.15 -5.28
N ILE A 30 10.67 -10.04 -4.54
CA ILE A 30 10.03 -11.09 -3.78
C ILE A 30 9.20 -10.34 -2.73
N MET A 31 7.93 -10.11 -3.07
CA MET A 31 6.96 -9.58 -2.12
C MET A 31 6.97 -10.55 -0.94
N SER A 32 7.52 -10.08 0.18
CA SER A 32 7.58 -10.89 1.38
C SER A 32 6.16 -11.26 1.78
N PRO A 33 5.92 -12.51 2.21
CA PRO A 33 4.60 -12.95 2.63
C PRO A 33 4.01 -11.99 3.68
N PRO A 34 2.67 -11.87 3.77
CA PRO A 34 2.01 -10.93 4.68
C PRO A 34 2.55 -11.05 6.10
N SER A 35 3.16 -9.94 6.54
CA SER A 35 3.93 -9.90 7.76
C SER A 35 3.00 -9.97 8.97
N ARG A 36 3.30 -10.92 9.85
CA ARG A 36 2.74 -10.95 11.21
C ARG A 36 3.54 -9.98 12.08
N PRO A 37 2.95 -9.48 13.18
CA PRO A 37 3.69 -8.69 14.15
C PRO A 37 4.92 -9.44 14.68
N SER A 38 6.03 -8.72 14.84
CA SER A 38 7.28 -9.23 15.40
C SER A 38 7.10 -9.69 16.84
N ALA A 39 7.88 -10.68 17.26
CA ALA A 39 7.97 -11.05 18.66
C ALA A 39 8.44 -9.83 19.50
N GLY A 40 7.69 -9.50 20.55
CA GLY A 40 7.96 -8.32 21.39
C GLY A 40 7.25 -7.04 20.94
N ALA A 41 6.49 -7.05 19.84
CA ALA A 41 5.62 -5.93 19.48
C ALA A 41 4.54 -5.71 20.55
N THR A 42 4.29 -4.45 20.89
CA THR A 42 3.33 -4.05 21.92
C THR A 42 1.98 -3.76 21.29
N PRO A 43 0.88 -4.43 21.70
CA PRO A 43 -0.46 -4.11 21.21
C PRO A 43 -0.85 -2.66 21.51
N VAL A 44 -1.44 -1.99 20.53
CA VAL A 44 -1.95 -0.62 20.69
C VAL A 44 -3.39 -0.58 20.24
N ARG A 45 -4.28 -0.10 21.14
CA ARG A 45 -5.67 0.12 20.80
C ARG A 45 -5.87 1.51 20.19
N PRO A 46 -6.26 1.64 18.91
CA PRO A 46 -6.47 2.93 18.27
C PRO A 46 -7.75 3.60 18.81
N TRP A 47 -7.66 4.89 19.14
CA TRP A 47 -8.76 5.74 19.63
C TRP A 47 -9.85 4.98 20.42
N PRO A 48 -9.53 4.44 21.62
CA PRO A 48 -10.42 3.56 22.37
C PRO A 48 -11.77 4.22 22.72
N GLN A 49 -11.81 5.55 22.78
CA GLN A 49 -13.02 6.35 23.03
C GLN A 49 -13.98 6.44 21.82
N ALA A 50 -13.61 5.94 20.64
CA ALA A 50 -14.48 5.97 19.47
C ALA A 50 -15.77 5.18 19.73
N ALA A 51 -16.91 5.74 19.35
CA ALA A 51 -18.20 5.09 19.41
C ALA A 51 -18.41 4.14 18.21
N GLU A 52 -17.80 4.47 17.06
CA GLU A 52 -17.87 3.66 15.85
C GLU A 52 -16.59 3.74 15.02
N VAL A 53 -16.42 2.74 14.16
CA VAL A 53 -15.36 2.69 13.15
C VAL A 53 -16.02 2.41 11.81
N ARG A 54 -15.61 3.14 10.77
CA ARG A 54 -16.07 2.93 9.41
C ARG A 54 -14.89 2.67 8.49
N LEU A 55 -15.05 1.69 7.62
CA LEU A 55 -14.11 1.37 6.55
C LEU A 55 -14.48 2.13 5.29
N PHE A 56 -13.51 2.85 4.73
CA PHE A 56 -13.57 3.45 3.41
C PHE A 56 -12.54 2.76 2.53
N VAL A 57 -12.93 2.50 1.29
CA VAL A 57 -12.09 1.84 0.30
C VAL A 57 -12.02 2.75 -0.91
N GLU A 58 -10.82 3.20 -1.24
CA GLU A 58 -10.57 4.08 -2.37
C GLU A 58 -9.92 3.27 -3.49
N ASP A 59 -10.69 3.01 -4.54
CA ASP A 59 -10.23 2.37 -5.76
C ASP A 59 -9.79 3.44 -6.76
N LEU A 60 -8.70 4.13 -6.41
CA LEU A 60 -8.09 5.16 -7.25
C LEU A 60 -6.77 4.63 -7.80
N SER A 61 -6.53 4.89 -9.08
CA SER A 61 -5.24 4.63 -9.72
C SER A 61 -4.16 5.57 -9.17
N TYR A 62 -2.88 5.24 -9.37
CA TYR A 62 -1.76 6.12 -9.02
C TYR A 62 -1.92 7.53 -9.63
N ASP A 63 -2.38 7.59 -10.89
CA ASP A 63 -2.56 8.85 -11.62
C ASP A 63 -3.70 9.72 -11.06
N ASP A 64 -4.55 9.15 -10.19
CA ASP A 64 -5.70 9.82 -9.58
C ASP A 64 -5.49 10.16 -8.09
N GLN A 65 -4.26 10.12 -7.57
CA GLN A 65 -3.98 10.40 -6.15
C GLN A 65 -4.53 11.76 -5.67
N GLU A 66 -4.58 12.77 -6.53
CA GLU A 66 -5.17 14.09 -6.24
C GLU A 66 -6.68 14.04 -5.89
N LYS A 67 -7.32 12.91 -6.18
CA LYS A 67 -8.73 12.61 -5.91
C LYS A 67 -8.92 11.75 -4.65
N MET A 68 -7.83 11.33 -3.99
CA MET A 68 -7.91 10.61 -2.72
C MET A 68 -8.71 11.43 -1.69
N GLY A 69 -9.56 10.74 -0.93
CA GLY A 69 -10.51 11.36 -0.01
C GLY A 69 -11.72 12.04 -0.65
N LYS A 70 -11.79 12.16 -1.99
CA LYS A 70 -12.92 12.80 -2.70
C LYS A 70 -13.84 11.81 -3.39
N TRP A 71 -13.32 10.64 -3.77
CA TRP A 71 -14.07 9.58 -4.43
C TRP A 71 -13.99 8.31 -3.61
N THR A 72 -15.13 7.89 -3.08
CA THR A 72 -15.27 6.58 -2.45
C THR A 72 -16.54 5.96 -3.03
N SER A 73 -16.51 4.66 -3.33
CA SER A 73 -17.70 3.95 -3.82
C SER A 73 -18.84 3.91 -2.79
N ARG A 74 -18.53 4.23 -1.52
CA ARG A 74 -19.46 4.29 -0.38
C ARG A 74 -19.11 5.49 0.52
N PRO A 75 -19.62 6.70 0.20
CA PRO A 75 -19.24 7.95 0.91
C PRO A 75 -19.59 7.94 2.40
N GLU A 76 -20.53 7.10 2.82
CA GLU A 76 -20.87 6.88 4.22
C GLU A 76 -19.90 5.95 4.97
N GLY A 77 -19.11 5.15 4.25
CA GLY A 77 -18.25 4.11 4.77
C GLY A 77 -19.00 2.88 5.27
N ILE A 78 -18.33 1.72 5.32
CA ILE A 78 -18.88 0.49 5.88
C ILE A 78 -18.69 0.50 7.38
N ARG A 79 -19.78 0.66 8.15
CA ARG A 79 -19.72 0.59 9.61
C ARG A 79 -19.32 -0.81 10.07
N LEU A 80 -18.25 -0.89 10.86
CA LEU A 80 -17.81 -2.17 11.43
C LEU A 80 -18.73 -2.60 12.58
N THR A 81 -19.05 -3.89 12.62
CA THR A 81 -19.65 -4.54 13.78
C THR A 81 -18.66 -4.55 14.95
N LYS A 82 -19.17 -4.82 16.17
CA LYS A 82 -18.30 -4.94 17.34
C LYS A 82 -17.20 -5.99 17.14
N ALA A 83 -17.54 -7.17 16.59
CA ALA A 83 -16.57 -8.24 16.37
C ALA A 83 -15.47 -7.84 15.36
N GLN A 84 -15.85 -7.16 14.28
CA GLN A 84 -14.90 -6.64 13.29
C GLN A 84 -13.99 -5.55 13.90
N ARG A 85 -14.56 -4.65 14.70
CA ARG A 85 -13.77 -3.66 15.45
C ARG A 85 -12.80 -4.34 16.42
N ASP A 86 -13.22 -5.36 17.16
CA ASP A 86 -12.35 -6.07 18.09
C ASP A 86 -11.18 -6.76 17.35
N ILE A 87 -11.40 -7.24 16.11
CA ILE A 87 -10.34 -7.75 15.24
C ILE A 87 -9.37 -6.62 14.86
N LEU A 88 -9.88 -5.51 14.34
CA LEU A 88 -9.07 -4.36 13.92
C LEU A 88 -8.25 -3.77 15.09
N ASP A 89 -8.91 -3.46 16.21
CA ASP A 89 -8.29 -2.90 17.42
C ASP A 89 -7.18 -3.84 17.96
N GLY A 90 -7.35 -5.16 17.80
CA GLY A 90 -6.39 -6.18 18.21
C GLY A 90 -5.32 -6.50 17.16
N SER A 91 -5.28 -5.77 16.04
CA SER A 91 -4.35 -5.99 14.92
C SER A 91 -3.31 -4.89 14.77
N VAL A 92 -3.27 -3.92 15.69
CA VAL A 92 -2.34 -2.79 15.66
C VAL A 92 -1.28 -2.94 16.74
N PHE A 93 -0.01 -2.82 16.35
CA PHE A 93 1.11 -3.02 17.24
C PHE A 93 2.16 -1.94 17.04
N LEU A 94 2.92 -1.66 18.10
CA LEU A 94 4.12 -0.84 18.04
C LEU A 94 5.32 -1.74 18.31
N TYR A 95 6.26 -1.77 17.36
CA TYR A 95 7.52 -2.49 17.49
C TYR A 95 8.67 -1.50 17.58
N ARG A 96 9.62 -1.77 18.47
CA ARG A 96 10.84 -0.97 18.58
C ARG A 96 11.99 -1.70 17.91
N LEU A 97 12.42 -1.17 16.78
CA LEU A 97 13.55 -1.69 16.01
C LEU A 97 14.84 -1.59 16.83
N THR A 98 15.64 -2.63 16.73
CA THR A 98 17.06 -2.59 17.08
C THR A 98 17.80 -1.71 16.08
N LYS A 99 19.00 -1.24 16.48
CA LYS A 99 19.88 -0.48 15.57
C LYS A 99 20.21 -1.25 14.28
N LYS A 100 20.33 -2.58 14.38
CA LYS A 100 20.61 -3.45 13.25
C LYS A 100 19.41 -3.47 12.28
N GLU A 101 18.21 -3.76 12.78
CA GLU A 101 17.00 -3.77 11.96
C GLU A 101 16.74 -2.41 11.31
N TRP A 102 16.99 -1.31 12.03
CA TRP A 102 16.89 0.04 11.47
C TRP A 102 17.88 0.27 10.33
N ALA A 103 19.14 -0.15 10.47
CA ALA A 103 20.17 0.01 9.45
C ALA A 103 19.93 -0.88 8.21
N GLU A 104 19.26 -2.02 8.39
CA GLU A 104 18.91 -2.97 7.32
C GLU A 104 17.59 -2.58 6.61
N ARG A 105 16.90 -1.54 7.09
CA ARG A 105 15.61 -1.13 6.56
C ARG A 105 15.77 -0.44 5.21
N VAL A 106 15.38 -1.13 4.13
CA VAL A 106 15.31 -0.54 2.79
C VAL A 106 13.97 0.21 2.67
N HIS A 107 14.02 1.53 2.69
CA HIS A 107 12.85 2.38 2.46
C HIS A 107 12.56 2.51 0.97
N ALA A 108 12.06 1.44 0.34
CA ALA A 108 11.54 1.51 -1.01
C ALA A 108 10.16 0.85 -1.05
N ALA A 109 9.11 1.62 -0.77
CA ALA A 109 7.77 1.23 -1.18
C ALA A 109 6.84 2.45 -1.29
N CYS A 110 6.08 2.48 -2.37
CA CYS A 110 4.96 3.39 -2.61
C CYS A 110 3.90 3.17 -1.52
N PHE A 111 3.90 3.98 -0.47
CA PHE A 111 2.82 3.95 0.53
C PHE A 111 1.62 4.72 -0.01
N ILE A 112 0.75 3.99 -0.71
CA ILE A 112 -0.50 4.49 -1.29
C ILE A 112 -1.63 3.69 -0.64
N PRO A 113 -2.16 4.16 0.50
CA PRO A 113 -3.20 3.42 1.20
C PRO A 113 -4.52 3.44 0.42
N HIS A 114 -5.19 2.29 0.35
CA HIS A 114 -6.52 2.14 -0.25
C HIS A 114 -7.60 1.85 0.79
N HIS A 115 -7.21 1.43 2.00
CA HIS A 115 -8.13 1.06 3.06
C HIS A 115 -7.96 2.01 4.24
N PHE A 116 -9.04 2.75 4.54
CA PHE A 116 -9.06 3.77 5.57
C PHE A 116 -10.08 3.37 6.64
N PHE A 117 -9.58 3.09 7.84
CA PHE A 117 -10.43 2.83 9.00
C PHE A 117 -10.54 4.09 9.84
N ARG A 118 -11.65 4.82 9.67
CA ARG A 118 -11.90 6.09 10.38
C ARG A 118 -12.68 5.83 11.66
N TYR A 119 -12.21 6.43 12.75
CA TYR A 119 -12.75 6.32 14.10
C TYR A 119 -13.57 7.57 14.38
N TYR A 120 -14.82 7.41 14.84
CA TYR A 120 -15.72 8.52 15.15
C TYR A 120 -16.21 8.46 16.59
N ASP A 121 -16.43 9.62 17.20
CA ASP A 121 -17.08 9.72 18.51
C ASP A 121 -18.61 9.61 18.41
N GLY A 122 -19.30 9.71 19.55
CA GLY A 122 -20.77 9.61 19.59
C GLY A 122 -21.52 10.77 18.93
N SER A 123 -20.83 11.88 18.61
CA SER A 123 -21.39 13.01 17.86
C SER A 123 -21.15 12.92 16.35
N GLY A 124 -20.39 11.90 15.91
CA GLY A 124 -19.98 11.73 14.51
C GLY A 124 -18.72 12.52 14.14
N HIS A 125 -17.99 13.07 15.11
CA HIS A 125 -16.71 13.73 14.86
C HIS A 125 -15.60 12.67 14.67
N GLN A 126 -14.79 12.83 13.63
CA GLN A 126 -13.67 11.93 13.36
C GLN A 126 -12.54 12.18 14.36
N LEU A 127 -12.20 11.16 15.13
CA LEU A 127 -11.10 11.17 16.11
C LEU A 127 -9.75 10.85 15.45
N GLY A 128 -9.77 10.03 14.40
CA GLY A 128 -8.60 9.66 13.62
C GLY A 128 -8.85 8.53 12.64
N GLU A 129 -7.77 8.02 12.08
CA GLU A 129 -7.77 7.10 10.94
C GLU A 129 -6.55 6.19 10.93
N ILE A 130 -6.76 4.91 10.60
CA ILE A 130 -5.70 3.99 10.17
C ILE A 130 -5.75 3.89 8.65
N GLN A 131 -4.60 4.07 8.02
CA GLN A 131 -4.40 3.98 6.58
C GLN A 131 -3.62 2.70 6.30
N VAL A 132 -4.17 1.81 5.49
CA VAL A 132 -3.56 0.51 5.20
C VAL A 132 -3.36 0.37 3.70
N CYS A 133 -2.15 0.01 3.31
CA CYS A 133 -1.80 -0.41 1.96
C CYS A 133 -1.44 -1.90 2.02
N TYR A 134 -2.27 -2.76 1.43
CA TYR A 134 -2.00 -4.20 1.37
C TYR A 134 -0.93 -4.54 0.33
N CYS A 135 -0.72 -3.71 -0.69
CA CYS A 135 0.30 -3.94 -1.72
C CYS A 135 1.72 -3.90 -1.14
N CYS A 136 2.04 -2.89 -0.31
CA CYS A 136 3.35 -2.78 0.34
C CYS A 136 3.35 -3.16 1.83
N GLN A 137 2.21 -3.59 2.36
CA GLN A 137 2.01 -3.87 3.79
C GLN A 137 2.37 -2.66 4.68
N GLY A 138 2.12 -1.45 4.18
CA GLY A 138 2.28 -0.22 4.92
C GLY A 138 1.08 0.07 5.82
N VAL A 139 1.34 0.59 7.01
CA VAL A 139 0.31 1.13 7.91
C VAL A 139 0.68 2.53 8.37
N GLY A 140 -0.26 3.45 8.24
CA GLY A 140 -0.17 4.84 8.69
C GLY A 140 -1.31 5.19 9.64
N MET A 141 -1.14 6.23 10.44
CA MET A 141 -2.15 6.69 11.39
C MET A 141 -2.20 8.22 11.44
N THR A 142 -3.41 8.76 11.36
CA THR A 142 -3.63 10.21 11.37
C THR A 142 -4.82 10.57 12.28
N PRO A 143 -4.65 11.43 13.30
CA PRO A 143 -3.38 11.91 13.83
C PRO A 143 -2.52 10.77 14.40
N ALA A 144 -1.25 11.03 14.71
CA ALA A 144 -0.41 10.05 15.38
C ALA A 144 -1.01 9.66 16.74
N LEU A 145 -1.16 8.35 17.02
CA LEU A 145 -1.71 7.84 18.28
C LEU A 145 -0.87 8.20 19.51
N ARG A 146 0.44 8.35 19.30
CA ARG A 146 1.42 8.75 20.31
C ARG A 146 2.66 9.29 19.62
N ARG A 147 3.50 9.99 20.39
CA ARG A 147 4.84 10.37 19.94
C ARG A 147 5.68 9.10 19.81
N THR A 148 6.18 8.85 18.60
CA THR A 148 7.13 7.78 18.28
C THR A 148 8.53 8.38 18.13
N ASP A 149 9.56 7.57 18.34
CA ASP A 149 10.92 7.91 17.91
C ASP A 149 11.25 7.28 16.55
N SER A 150 12.48 7.51 16.06
CA SER A 150 12.91 6.99 14.75
C SER A 150 13.05 5.47 14.71
N TYR A 151 13.09 4.79 15.85
CA TYR A 151 13.21 3.34 15.94
C TYR A 151 11.86 2.67 16.15
N ASP A 152 10.81 3.43 16.43
CA ASP A 152 9.46 2.90 16.60
C ASP A 152 8.77 2.73 15.25
N GLU A 153 8.22 1.55 15.03
CA GLU A 153 7.48 1.17 13.82
C GLU A 153 6.08 0.69 14.18
N TRP A 154 5.10 1.20 13.44
CA TRP A 154 3.76 0.62 13.44
C TRP A 154 3.74 -0.68 12.66
N GLN A 155 3.27 -1.75 13.31
CA GLN A 155 3.03 -3.04 12.71
C GLN A 155 1.54 -3.36 12.70
N PHE A 156 1.13 -4.16 11.74
CA PHE A 156 -0.26 -4.53 11.53
C PHE A 156 -0.39 -6.03 11.25
N ASP A 157 -1.39 -6.69 11.82
CA ASP A 157 -1.68 -8.10 11.54
C ASP A 157 -2.46 -8.23 10.22
N PHE A 158 -1.74 -8.05 9.11
CA PHE A 158 -2.31 -8.07 7.76
C PHE A 158 -3.14 -9.33 7.48
N PRO A 159 -2.65 -10.57 7.71
CA PRO A 159 -3.44 -11.77 7.43
C PRO A 159 -4.78 -11.80 8.17
N ARG A 160 -4.79 -11.31 9.41
CA ARG A 160 -6.00 -11.33 10.25
C ARG A 160 -7.05 -10.34 9.76
N VAL A 161 -6.64 -9.12 9.42
CA VAL A 161 -7.57 -8.09 8.94
C VAL A 161 -7.98 -8.35 7.49
N GLU A 162 -7.08 -8.84 6.64
CA GLU A 162 -7.39 -9.28 5.28
C GLU A 162 -8.48 -10.36 5.27
N LYS A 163 -8.36 -11.37 6.14
CA LYS A 163 -9.41 -12.39 6.30
C LYS A 163 -10.76 -11.76 6.65
N MET A 164 -10.78 -10.82 7.60
CA MET A 164 -12.01 -10.11 7.98
C MET A 164 -12.59 -9.31 6.80
N LEU A 165 -11.75 -8.65 6.00
CA LEU A 165 -12.19 -7.90 4.82
C LEU A 165 -12.76 -8.83 3.74
N HIS A 166 -12.14 -9.99 3.49
CA HIS A 166 -12.67 -10.99 2.57
C HIS A 166 -14.04 -11.51 2.99
N GLU A 167 -14.24 -11.79 4.29
CA GLU A 167 -15.55 -12.17 4.83
C GLU A 167 -16.61 -11.07 4.67
N MET A 168 -16.19 -9.80 4.58
CA MET A 168 -17.05 -8.65 4.27
C MET A 168 -17.29 -8.44 2.77
N GLY A 169 -16.64 -9.22 1.89
CA GLY A 169 -16.65 -9.02 0.44
C GLY A 169 -15.85 -7.79 -0.02
N VAL A 170 -14.86 -7.36 0.77
CA VAL A 170 -13.96 -6.24 0.46
C VAL A 170 -12.63 -6.78 -0.06
N ARG A 171 -12.21 -6.30 -1.24
CA ARG A 171 -10.91 -6.62 -1.85
C ARG A 171 -9.75 -5.92 -1.16
N THR A 172 -8.60 -6.58 -1.07
CA THR A 172 -7.33 -6.02 -0.55
C THR A 172 -6.30 -5.76 -1.65
N ASP A 173 -6.50 -6.31 -2.85
CA ASP A 173 -5.61 -6.27 -4.01
C ASP A 173 -5.89 -5.09 -4.96
N LEU A 174 -6.34 -3.96 -4.44
CA LEU A 174 -6.70 -2.79 -5.25
C LEU A 174 -5.46 -2.09 -5.77
N ASN A 175 -5.33 -2.01 -7.09
CA ASN A 175 -4.25 -1.30 -7.79
C ASN A 175 -2.84 -1.68 -7.31
N CYS A 176 -2.65 -2.96 -6.96
CA CYS A 176 -1.35 -3.51 -6.55
C CYS A 176 -0.46 -3.92 -7.74
N ASP A 177 -0.85 -3.61 -8.97
CA ASP A 177 -0.05 -3.84 -10.17
C ASP A 177 1.15 -2.87 -10.13
N GLY A 178 2.29 -3.37 -9.65
CA GLY A 178 3.57 -2.66 -9.58
C GLY A 178 4.26 -2.51 -10.92
#